data_AF-A0A4P9Y8P4-F1
#
_entry.id   AF-A0A4P9Y8P4-F1
#
_cell.length_a   1.000
_cell.length_b   1.000
_cell.length_c   1.000
_cell.angle_alpha   90.00
_cell.angle_beta   90.00
_cell.angle_gamma   90.00
#
_symmetry.space_group_name_H-M   'P 1'
#
loop_
_entity.id
_entity.type
_entity.pdbx_description
1 polymer ?
#
loop_
_entity_poly.entity_id
_entity_poly.type
_entity_poly.pdbx_seq_one_letter_code
_entity_poly.pdbx_strand_id
1 'polypeptide(L)'
;MGPFSVDDPKALPPGSDALIQWLANNAAGRNPSMTDIAIQLLASLLRVNASRQPFYSSREGMKALIHGIKRNLGNAQVQYQCCFCLWLLTFNTGVASKLDRDYDVIPLLLSVAKAAVKEKIIRVIIATFRNMVEKAMDANIGSLLSHRVLPFVETLSARKWGDEEIPQDLEVLQEALKENLETLR
;
A
#
# COMPACT_ATOMS: atom_id res chain seq x y z
N MET A 1 31.14 -18.83 -3.03
CA MET A 1 29.80 -18.20 -3.06
C MET A 1 29.54 -17.65 -1.67
N GLY A 2 29.76 -16.34 -1.47
CA GLY A 2 29.49 -15.68 -0.20
C GLY A 2 27.99 -15.36 -0.05
N PRO A 3 27.49 -15.18 1.18
CA PRO A 3 26.08 -14.89 1.42
C PRO A 3 25.75 -13.50 0.87
N PHE A 4 24.62 -13.40 0.17
CA PHE A 4 24.08 -12.14 -0.29
C PHE A 4 23.73 -11.27 0.93
N SER A 5 24.56 -10.24 1.19
CA SER A 5 24.25 -9.20 2.16
C SER A 5 23.02 -8.41 1.67
N VAL A 6 22.00 -8.30 2.53
CA VAL A 6 20.67 -7.73 2.21
C VAL A 6 20.65 -6.20 2.32
N ASP A 7 21.75 -5.58 2.75
CA ASP A 7 21.76 -4.16 3.17
C ASP A 7 22.56 -3.20 2.29
N ASP A 8 23.04 -3.62 1.11
CA ASP A 8 23.55 -2.66 0.12
C ASP A 8 22.42 -2.20 -0.81
N PRO A 9 22.14 -0.89 -0.95
CA PRO A 9 21.25 -0.38 -1.98
C PRO A 9 21.97 -0.50 -3.32
N LYS A 10 22.05 -1.73 -3.85
CA LYS A 10 22.54 -1.96 -5.20
C LYS A 10 21.64 -1.16 -6.12
N ALA A 11 22.25 -0.19 -6.80
CA ALA A 11 21.60 0.56 -7.86
C ALA A 11 20.92 -0.42 -8.82
N LEU A 12 19.74 -0.04 -9.30
CA LEU A 12 19.03 -0.87 -10.26
C LEU A 12 19.91 -1.12 -11.49
N PRO A 13 19.85 -2.31 -12.10
CA PRO A 13 20.56 -2.58 -13.35
C PRO A 13 20.22 -1.55 -14.43
N PRO A 14 21.15 -1.27 -15.37
CA PRO A 14 20.87 -0.43 -16.53
C PRO A 14 19.61 -0.90 -17.27
N GLY A 15 18.74 0.02 -17.67
CA GLY A 15 17.47 -0.27 -18.34
C GLY A 15 16.28 -0.51 -17.42
N SER A 16 16.46 -0.51 -16.10
CA SER A 16 15.36 -0.69 -15.14
C SER A 16 14.29 0.41 -15.24
N ASP A 17 14.67 1.64 -15.61
CA ASP A 17 13.71 2.73 -15.82
C ASP A 17 12.78 2.45 -17.00
N ALA A 18 13.32 1.90 -18.10
CA ALA A 18 12.52 1.51 -19.25
C ALA A 18 11.53 0.38 -18.89
N LEU A 19 11.98 -0.58 -18.08
CA LEU A 19 11.11 -1.64 -17.56
C LEU A 19 9.99 -1.08 -16.66
N ILE A 20 10.32 -0.17 -15.73
CA ILE A 20 9.35 0.49 -14.86
C ILE A 20 8.30 1.24 -15.68
N GLN A 21 8.74 2.00 -16.69
CA GLN A 21 7.85 2.73 -17.59
C GLN A 21 6.97 1.78 -18.39
N TRP A 22 7.54 0.70 -18.94
CA TRP A 22 6.78 -0.30 -19.68
C TRP A 22 5.71 -0.95 -18.80
N LEU A 23 6.05 -1.33 -17.58
CA LEU A 23 5.12 -1.92 -16.62
C LEU A 23 4.02 -0.94 -16.22
N ALA A 24 4.37 0.31 -15.93
CA ALA A 24 3.42 1.37 -15.62
C ALA A 24 2.40 1.59 -16.76
N ASN A 25 2.86 1.64 -18.00
CA ASN A 25 2.02 1.83 -19.17
C ASN A 25 1.06 0.65 -19.41
N ASN A 26 1.53 -0.58 -19.23
CA ASN A 26 0.70 -1.78 -19.41
C ASN A 26 -0.29 -1.98 -18.26
N ALA A 27 0.06 -1.58 -17.03
CA ALA A 27 -0.86 -1.55 -15.90
C ALA A 27 -2.00 -0.52 -16.12
N ALA A 28 -1.75 0.56 -16.84
CA ALA A 28 -2.76 1.55 -17.24
C ALA A 28 -3.55 1.16 -18.51
N GLY A 29 -3.21 0.02 -19.13
CA GLY A 29 -3.77 -0.43 -20.39
C GLY A 29 -5.26 -0.77 -20.34
N ARG A 30 -5.83 -1.06 -21.52
CA ARG A 30 -7.23 -1.50 -21.66
C ARG A 30 -7.37 -3.02 -21.74
N ASN A 31 -6.28 -3.76 -21.95
CA ASN A 31 -6.30 -5.22 -22.08
C ASN A 31 -6.22 -5.84 -20.67
N PRO A 32 -7.28 -6.51 -20.17
CA PRO A 32 -7.31 -7.02 -18.80
C PRO A 32 -6.20 -8.01 -18.47
N SER A 33 -5.87 -8.92 -19.39
CA SER A 33 -4.81 -9.92 -19.19
C SER A 33 -3.43 -9.29 -19.12
N MET A 34 -3.16 -8.30 -19.99
CA MET A 34 -1.90 -7.57 -19.97
C MET A 34 -1.77 -6.72 -18.71
N THR A 35 -2.86 -6.07 -18.29
CA THR A 35 -2.90 -5.28 -17.05
C THR A 35 -2.64 -6.14 -15.82
N ASP A 36 -3.27 -7.32 -15.73
CA ASP A 36 -3.05 -8.26 -14.62
C ASP A 36 -1.58 -8.72 -14.55
N ILE A 37 -1.01 -9.15 -15.68
CA ILE A 37 0.41 -9.54 -15.75
C ILE A 37 1.32 -8.38 -15.36
N ALA A 38 1.07 -7.17 -15.87
CA ALA A 38 1.87 -5.99 -15.54
C ALA A 38 1.84 -5.67 -14.04
N ILE A 39 0.67 -5.77 -13.40
CA ILE A 39 0.53 -5.55 -11.95
C ILE A 39 1.27 -6.62 -11.14
N GLN A 40 1.21 -7.90 -11.55
CA GLN A 40 1.95 -8.97 -10.88
C GLN A 40 3.47 -8.81 -11.00
N LEU A 41 3.94 -8.36 -12.16
CA LEU A 41 5.35 -8.03 -12.38
C LEU A 41 5.78 -6.80 -11.57
N LEU A 42 4.91 -5.78 -11.45
CA LEU A 42 5.14 -4.64 -10.56
C LEU A 42 5.25 -5.07 -9.10
N ALA A 43 4.34 -5.93 -8.62
CA ALA A 43 4.41 -6.47 -7.26
C ALA A 43 5.72 -7.23 -7.01
N SER A 44 6.26 -7.92 -8.02
CA SER A 44 7.55 -8.60 -7.93
C SER A 44 8.72 -7.60 -7.91
N LEU A 45 8.67 -6.58 -8.77
CA LEU A 45 9.68 -5.53 -8.85
C LEU A 45 9.77 -4.72 -7.55
N LEU A 46 8.64 -4.35 -6.94
CA LEU A 46 8.55 -3.51 -5.74
C LEU A 46 9.04 -4.21 -4.45
N ARG A 47 9.30 -5.52 -4.51
CA ARG A 47 10.03 -6.24 -3.44
C ARG A 47 11.49 -5.82 -3.36
N VAL A 48 12.07 -5.33 -4.46
CA VAL A 48 13.41 -4.76 -4.49
C VAL A 48 13.36 -3.33 -3.99
N ASN A 49 13.97 -3.04 -2.83
CA ASN A 49 13.90 -1.72 -2.19
C ASN A 49 14.27 -0.56 -3.14
N ALA A 50 15.29 -0.77 -4.00
CA ALA A 50 15.78 0.21 -4.95
C ALA A 50 14.77 0.60 -6.06
N SER A 51 13.72 -0.21 -6.29
CA SER A 51 12.71 0.06 -7.33
C SER A 51 11.55 0.95 -6.84
N ARG A 52 11.36 1.06 -5.53
CA ARG A 52 10.19 1.76 -4.94
C ARG A 52 10.18 3.24 -5.28
N GLN A 53 11.30 3.93 -5.08
CA GLN A 53 11.40 5.37 -5.34
C GLN A 53 11.32 5.71 -6.84
N PRO A 54 12.02 5.00 -7.75
CA PRO A 54 11.85 5.19 -9.19
C PRO A 54 10.41 4.91 -9.66
N PHE A 55 9.77 3.84 -9.18
CA PHE A 55 8.38 3.57 -9.54
C PHE A 55 7.42 4.64 -9.00
N TYR A 56 7.55 5.07 -7.75
CA TYR A 56 6.73 6.13 -7.17
C TYR A 56 6.86 7.46 -7.94
N SER A 57 8.05 7.74 -8.49
CA SER A 57 8.31 8.91 -9.34
C SER A 57 7.58 8.84 -10.69
N SER A 58 7.14 7.64 -11.12
CA SER A 58 6.29 7.47 -12.29
C SER A 58 4.83 7.80 -11.97
N ARG A 59 4.42 9.04 -12.29
CA ARG A 59 3.04 9.51 -12.08
C ARG A 59 2.00 8.62 -12.77
N GLU A 60 2.30 8.12 -13.96
CA GLU A 60 1.40 7.23 -14.70
C GLU A 60 1.31 5.85 -14.05
N GLY A 61 2.42 5.32 -13.51
CA GLY A 61 2.42 4.07 -12.75
C GLY A 61 1.58 4.15 -11.48
N MET A 62 1.72 5.25 -10.72
CA MET A 62 0.88 5.49 -9.55
C MET A 62 -0.59 5.64 -9.92
N LYS A 63 -0.93 6.42 -10.96
CA LYS A 63 -2.31 6.54 -11.45
C LYS A 63 -2.88 5.19 -11.86
N ALA A 64 -2.09 4.31 -12.48
CA ALA A 64 -2.52 2.97 -12.87
C ALA A 64 -2.91 2.14 -11.65
N LEU A 65 -2.10 2.13 -10.59
CA LEU A 65 -2.43 1.43 -9.34
C LEU A 65 -3.72 1.97 -8.71
N ILE A 66 -3.83 3.29 -8.57
CA ILE A 66 -5.01 3.94 -7.99
C ILE A 66 -6.28 3.61 -8.79
N HIS A 67 -6.20 3.65 -10.13
CA HIS A 67 -7.31 3.24 -10.98
C HIS A 67 -7.62 1.75 -10.88
N GLY A 68 -6.60 0.90 -10.76
CA GLY A 68 -6.75 -0.55 -10.59
C GLY A 68 -7.50 -0.92 -9.31
N ILE A 69 -7.27 -0.16 -8.23
CA ILE A 69 -8.01 -0.31 -6.97
C ILE A 69 -9.48 0.12 -7.12
N LYS A 70 -9.73 1.26 -7.79
CA LYS A 70 -11.07 1.83 -8.00
C LYS A 70 -11.94 1.02 -8.98
N ARG A 71 -11.38 0.58 -10.11
CA ARG A 71 -12.13 -0.04 -11.23
C ARG A 71 -12.51 -1.50 -10.97
N ASN A 72 -11.73 -2.22 -10.17
CA ASN A 72 -11.87 -3.67 -10.03
C ASN A 72 -12.68 -4.13 -8.82
N LEU A 73 -13.79 -3.44 -8.52
CA LEU A 73 -14.75 -3.90 -7.51
C LEU A 73 -15.27 -5.34 -7.80
N GLY A 74 -15.17 -5.83 -9.04
CA GLY A 74 -15.52 -7.20 -9.42
C GLY A 74 -14.37 -8.22 -9.47
N ASN A 75 -13.09 -7.79 -9.46
CA ASN A 75 -11.94 -8.69 -9.50
C ASN A 75 -11.06 -8.50 -8.25
N ALA A 76 -11.41 -9.24 -7.20
CA ALA A 76 -10.74 -9.21 -5.90
C ALA A 76 -9.24 -9.53 -5.98
N GLN A 77 -8.77 -10.25 -7.01
CA GLN A 77 -7.36 -10.55 -7.18
C GLN A 77 -6.57 -9.32 -7.61
N VAL A 78 -7.02 -8.60 -8.64
CA VAL A 78 -6.34 -7.39 -9.11
C VAL A 78 -6.39 -6.30 -8.05
N GLN A 79 -7.53 -6.13 -7.38
CA GLN A 79 -7.65 -5.17 -6.28
C GLN A 79 -6.66 -5.47 -5.15
N TYR A 80 -6.53 -6.75 -4.74
CA TYR A 80 -5.53 -7.18 -3.77
C TYR A 80 -4.10 -6.85 -4.24
N GLN A 81 -3.74 -7.19 -5.48
CA GLN A 81 -2.38 -6.95 -6.00
C GLN A 81 -2.03 -5.46 -6.08
N CYS A 82 -2.98 -4.60 -6.44
CA CYS A 82 -2.73 -3.16 -6.40
C CYS A 82 -2.55 -2.64 -4.98
N CYS A 83 -3.38 -3.07 -4.02
CA CYS A 83 -3.18 -2.73 -2.60
C CYS A 83 -1.84 -3.25 -2.08
N PHE A 84 -1.41 -4.44 -2.52
CA PHE A 84 -0.12 -5.03 -2.20
C PHE A 84 1.05 -4.19 -2.75
N CYS A 85 0.93 -3.66 -3.97
CA CYS A 85 1.92 -2.71 -4.49
C CYS A 85 2.01 -1.45 -3.63
N LEU A 86 0.88 -0.89 -3.18
CA LEU A 86 0.88 0.27 -2.26
C LEU A 86 1.55 -0.07 -0.92
N TRP A 87 1.23 -1.22 -0.33
CA TRP A 87 1.89 -1.69 0.89
C TRP A 87 3.42 -1.82 0.72
N LEU A 88 3.89 -2.36 -0.40
CA LEU A 88 5.33 -2.44 -0.68
C LEU A 88 5.99 -1.06 -0.77
N LEU A 89 5.28 -0.06 -1.32
CA LEU A 89 5.78 1.31 -1.40
C LEU A 89 5.92 1.98 -0.03
N THR A 90 5.05 1.68 0.93
CA THR A 90 5.09 2.31 2.27
C THR A 90 6.28 1.87 3.13
N PHE A 91 7.03 0.84 2.72
CA PHE A 91 8.31 0.53 3.38
C PHE A 91 9.38 1.61 3.16
N ASN A 92 9.26 2.45 2.14
CA ASN A 92 10.12 3.62 1.95
C ASN A 92 9.52 4.82 2.69
N THR A 93 10.21 5.33 3.72
CA THR A 93 9.76 6.49 4.52
C THR A 93 9.44 7.74 3.70
N GLY A 94 10.26 8.03 2.68
CA GLY A 94 10.04 9.17 1.78
C GLY A 94 8.76 9.04 0.95
N VAL A 95 8.40 7.82 0.56
CA VAL A 95 7.14 7.52 -0.12
C VAL A 95 5.97 7.52 0.87
N ALA A 96 6.11 6.85 2.02
CA ALA A 96 5.08 6.74 3.05
C ALA A 96 4.60 8.11 3.58
N SER A 97 5.50 9.09 3.67
CA SER A 97 5.17 10.46 4.11
C SER A 97 4.42 11.32 3.06
N LYS A 98 4.37 10.88 1.81
CA LYS A 98 3.79 11.65 0.69
C LYS A 98 2.61 10.95 0.03
N LEU A 99 2.48 9.65 0.24
CA LEU A 99 1.54 8.79 -0.49
C LEU A 99 0.09 9.27 -0.35
N ASP A 100 -0.34 9.62 0.86
CA ASP A 100 -1.69 10.12 1.07
C ASP A 100 -1.91 11.50 0.44
N ARG A 101 -1.03 12.46 0.75
CA ARG A 101 -1.11 13.82 0.20
C ARG A 101 -1.15 13.87 -1.33
N ASP A 102 -0.38 13.00 -1.98
CA ASP A 102 -0.23 13.05 -3.44
C ASP A 102 -1.33 12.28 -4.19
N TYR A 103 -2.02 11.33 -3.53
CA TYR A 103 -2.93 10.38 -4.20
C TYR A 103 -4.22 10.00 -3.43
N ASP A 104 -4.50 10.61 -2.29
CA ASP A 104 -5.66 10.33 -1.43
C ASP A 104 -5.79 8.83 -1.08
N VAL A 105 -4.68 8.21 -0.69
CA VAL A 105 -4.60 6.76 -0.48
C VAL A 105 -5.37 6.31 0.75
N ILE A 106 -5.37 7.08 1.84
CA ILE A 106 -6.09 6.72 3.07
C ILE A 106 -7.60 6.58 2.83
N PRO A 107 -8.32 7.59 2.30
CA PRO A 107 -9.77 7.45 2.07
C PRO A 107 -10.09 6.38 1.03
N LEU A 108 -9.23 6.20 0.02
CA LEU A 108 -9.37 5.12 -0.97
C LEU A 108 -9.29 3.75 -0.31
N LEU A 109 -8.22 3.46 0.43
CA LEU A 109 -8.03 2.16 1.07
C LEU A 109 -9.10 1.89 2.14
N LEU A 110 -9.52 2.91 2.88
CA LEU A 110 -10.62 2.77 3.84
C LEU A 110 -11.92 2.36 3.16
N SER A 111 -12.25 2.95 2.01
CA SER A 111 -13.44 2.59 1.23
C SER A 111 -13.39 1.13 0.75
N VAL A 112 -12.21 0.68 0.32
CA VAL A 112 -11.99 -0.70 -0.13
C VAL A 112 -12.09 -1.67 1.04
N ALA A 113 -11.46 -1.37 2.17
CA ALA A 113 -11.49 -2.24 3.35
C ALA A 113 -12.91 -2.40 3.91
N LYS A 114 -13.74 -1.35 3.87
CA LYS A 114 -15.16 -1.41 4.25
C LYS A 114 -15.99 -2.32 3.33
N ALA A 115 -15.65 -2.39 2.05
CA ALA A 115 -16.33 -3.24 1.07
C ALA A 115 -15.69 -4.64 0.90
N ALA A 116 -14.55 -4.89 1.54
CA ALA A 116 -13.76 -6.09 1.32
C ALA A 116 -14.46 -7.34 1.89
N VAL A 117 -14.73 -8.30 1.01
CA VAL A 117 -15.23 -9.63 1.38
C VAL A 117 -14.10 -10.58 1.76
N LYS A 118 -12.88 -10.36 1.24
CA LYS A 118 -11.74 -11.26 1.42
C LYS A 118 -10.80 -10.71 2.50
N GLU A 119 -10.50 -11.53 3.51
CA GLU A 119 -9.60 -11.15 4.62
C GLU A 119 -8.22 -10.67 4.13
N LYS A 120 -7.65 -11.30 3.10
CA LYS A 120 -6.36 -10.89 2.53
C LYS A 120 -6.31 -9.42 2.06
N ILE A 121 -7.44 -8.86 1.62
CA ILE A 121 -7.52 -7.44 1.23
C ILE A 121 -7.49 -6.55 2.47
N ILE A 122 -8.18 -6.96 3.54
CA ILE A 122 -8.15 -6.27 4.82
C ILE A 122 -6.73 -6.33 5.40
N ARG A 123 -6.10 -7.52 5.44
CA ARG A 123 -4.72 -7.74 5.88
C ARG A 123 -3.75 -6.74 5.28
N VAL A 124 -3.72 -6.63 3.95
CA VAL A 124 -2.77 -5.74 3.26
C VAL A 124 -3.07 -4.26 3.47
N ILE A 125 -4.34 -3.87 3.63
CA ILE A 125 -4.72 -2.48 3.88
C ILE A 125 -4.35 -2.06 5.30
N ILE A 126 -4.64 -2.91 6.30
CA ILE A 126 -4.27 -2.66 7.69
C ILE A 126 -2.73 -2.58 7.82
N ALA A 127 -1.99 -3.50 7.18
CA ALA A 127 -0.53 -3.43 7.12
C ALA A 127 -0.03 -2.14 6.43
N THR A 128 -0.75 -1.63 5.44
CA THR A 128 -0.42 -0.35 4.78
C THR A 128 -0.57 0.81 5.74
N PHE A 129 -1.68 0.91 6.46
CA PHE A 129 -1.88 1.95 7.47
C PHE A 129 -0.84 1.87 8.58
N ARG A 130 -0.53 0.66 9.06
CA ARG A 130 0.50 0.45 10.08
C ARG A 130 1.86 0.95 9.60
N ASN A 131 2.30 0.57 8.40
CA ASN A 131 3.55 1.06 7.81
C ASN A 131 3.56 2.60 7.71
N MET A 132 2.45 3.22 7.33
CA MET A 132 2.36 4.68 7.22
C MET A 132 2.54 5.37 8.58
N VAL A 133 2.00 4.80 9.64
CA VAL A 133 2.20 5.28 11.02
C VAL A 133 3.65 5.05 11.47
N GLU A 134 4.17 3.84 11.36
CA GLU A 134 5.53 3.51 11.82
C GLU A 134 6.64 4.25 11.06
N LYS A 135 6.45 4.49 9.77
CA LYS A 135 7.46 5.15 8.92
C LYS A 135 7.33 6.66 8.90
N ALA A 136 6.13 7.21 9.03
CA ALA A 136 5.87 8.63 8.84
C ALA A 136 4.60 9.10 9.59
N MET A 137 4.54 8.88 10.91
CA MET A 137 3.39 9.22 11.75
C MET A 137 2.93 10.68 11.54
N ASP A 138 3.83 11.64 11.68
CA ASP A 138 3.52 13.09 11.60
C ASP A 138 2.80 13.47 10.30
N ALA A 139 3.16 12.80 9.18
CA ALA A 139 2.56 13.07 7.88
C ALA A 139 1.18 12.43 7.70
N ASN A 140 0.89 11.34 8.43
CA ASN A 140 -0.24 10.45 8.14
C ASN A 140 -1.32 10.45 9.23
N ILE A 141 -0.96 10.66 10.50
CA ILE A 141 -1.87 10.48 11.64
C ILE A 141 -3.08 11.42 11.58
N GLY A 142 -2.88 12.68 11.19
CA GLY A 142 -3.95 13.65 11.03
C GLY A 142 -4.97 13.24 9.97
N SER A 143 -4.51 12.69 8.84
CA SER A 143 -5.37 12.20 7.76
C SER A 143 -6.14 10.93 8.18
N LEU A 144 -5.46 9.97 8.82
CA LEU A 144 -6.07 8.75 9.35
C LEU A 144 -7.22 9.08 10.34
N LEU A 145 -7.00 10.02 11.25
CA LEU A 145 -8.02 10.46 12.20
C LEU A 145 -9.18 11.19 11.50
N SER A 146 -8.87 12.13 10.60
CA SER A 146 -9.86 12.91 9.85
C SER A 146 -10.79 12.04 9.00
N HIS A 147 -10.25 10.96 8.41
CA HIS A 147 -11.04 10.00 7.63
C HIS A 147 -11.74 8.91 8.45
N ARG A 148 -11.74 9.01 9.79
CA ARG A 148 -12.39 8.05 10.70
C ARG A 148 -11.81 6.63 10.59
N VAL A 149 -10.49 6.51 10.46
CA VAL A 149 -9.82 5.20 10.51
C VAL A 149 -9.89 4.58 11.90
N LEU A 150 -9.81 5.38 12.98
CA LEU A 150 -9.91 4.84 14.35
C LEU A 150 -11.21 4.06 14.62
N PRO A 151 -12.42 4.62 14.41
CA PRO A 151 -13.66 3.85 14.59
C PRO A 151 -13.74 2.58 13.71
N PHE A 152 -13.13 2.63 12.53
CA PHE A 152 -13.06 1.46 11.64
C PHE A 152 -12.14 0.38 12.22
N VAL A 153 -10.95 0.73 12.70
CA VAL A 153 -10.03 -0.18 13.39
C VAL A 153 -10.71 -0.81 14.61
N GLU A 154 -11.40 -0.02 15.45
CA GLU A 154 -12.13 -0.53 16.61
C GLU A 154 -13.22 -1.55 16.23
N THR A 155 -13.92 -1.30 15.12
CA THR A 155 -14.92 -2.24 14.59
C THR A 155 -14.27 -3.55 14.14
N LEU A 156 -13.07 -3.49 13.53
CA LEU A 156 -12.34 -4.69 13.11
C LEU A 156 -11.74 -5.46 14.30
N SER A 157 -11.28 -4.77 15.35
CA SER A 157 -10.74 -5.40 16.57
C SER A 157 -11.78 -6.22 17.33
N ALA A 158 -13.07 -5.89 17.21
CA ALA A 158 -14.16 -6.67 17.81
C ALA A 158 -14.48 -7.99 17.08
N ARG A 159 -13.86 -8.24 15.92
CA ARG A 159 -14.11 -9.43 15.09
C ARG A 159 -13.07 -10.52 15.37
N LYS A 160 -13.45 -11.77 15.10
CA LYS A 160 -12.51 -12.89 15.02
C LYS A 160 -11.93 -12.99 13.62
N TRP A 161 -10.62 -13.16 13.52
CA TRP A 161 -9.86 -13.25 12.27
C TRP A 161 -9.20 -14.62 12.14
N GLY A 162 -9.17 -15.17 10.93
CA GLY A 162 -8.38 -16.37 10.64
C GLY A 162 -6.89 -16.07 10.43
N ASP A 163 -6.56 -14.84 10.05
CA ASP A 163 -5.20 -14.33 9.86
C ASP A 163 -4.68 -13.70 11.16
N GLU A 164 -3.64 -14.28 11.75
CA GLU A 164 -3.08 -13.89 13.05
C GLU A 164 -2.35 -12.54 13.02
N GLU A 165 -1.95 -12.06 11.84
CA GLU A 165 -1.26 -10.78 11.72
C GLU A 165 -2.24 -9.60 11.72
N ILE A 166 -3.53 -9.83 11.41
CA ILE A 166 -4.55 -8.76 11.43
C ILE A 166 -4.72 -8.19 12.85
N PRO A 167 -5.00 -8.99 13.90
CA PRO A 167 -5.13 -8.47 15.26
C PRO A 167 -3.91 -7.68 15.74
N GLN A 168 -2.70 -8.16 15.42
CA GLN A 168 -1.45 -7.51 15.81
C GLN A 168 -1.32 -6.10 15.19
N ASP A 169 -1.58 -5.98 13.89
CA ASP A 169 -1.52 -4.67 13.24
C ASP A 169 -2.67 -3.73 13.68
N LEU A 170 -3.85 -4.28 14.01
CA LEU A 170 -4.97 -3.51 14.54
C LEU A 170 -4.65 -2.93 15.93
N GLU A 171 -3.99 -3.70 16.79
CA GLU A 171 -3.56 -3.25 18.12
C GLU A 171 -2.63 -2.05 18.02
N VAL A 172 -1.54 -2.17 17.25
CA VAL A 172 -0.57 -1.08 17.01
C VAL A 172 -1.26 0.17 16.45
N LEU A 173 -2.16 0.00 15.48
CA LEU A 173 -2.89 1.13 14.90
C LEU A 173 -3.85 1.77 15.88
N GLN A 174 -4.56 0.98 16.69
CA GLN A 174 -5.54 1.47 17.64
C GLN A 174 -4.86 2.29 18.74
N GLU A 175 -3.74 1.81 19.27
CA GLU A 175 -2.92 2.53 20.25
C GLU A 175 -2.46 3.88 19.68
N ALA A 176 -1.74 3.86 18.55
CA ALA A 176 -1.21 5.08 17.94
C ALA A 176 -2.31 6.10 17.62
N LEU A 177 -3.47 5.67 17.13
CA LEU A 177 -4.59 6.56 16.81
C LEU A 177 -5.25 7.14 18.07
N LYS A 178 -5.37 6.37 19.16
CA LYS A 178 -5.96 6.86 20.42
C LYS A 178 -5.06 7.88 21.10
N GLU A 179 -3.78 7.57 21.25
CA GLU A 179 -2.78 8.47 21.86
C GLU A 179 -2.73 9.83 21.13
N ASN A 180 -2.74 9.80 19.81
CA ASN A 180 -2.71 11.02 19.00
C ASN A 180 -4.06 11.75 18.95
N LEU A 181 -5.19 11.06 19.10
CA LEU A 181 -6.50 11.72 19.21
C LEU A 181 -6.61 12.52 20.51
N GLU A 182 -6.06 12.00 21.61
CA GLU A 182 -6.03 12.69 22.90
C GLU A 182 -5.11 13.92 22.88
N THR A 183 -3.98 13.81 22.18
CA THR A 183 -3.03 14.93 22.03
C THR A 183 -3.59 16.08 21.18
N LEU A 184 -4.56 15.79 20.28
CA LEU A 184 -5.23 16.77 19.42
C LEU A 184 -6.48 17.40 20.04
N ARG A 185 -6.88 16.98 21.25
CA ARG A 185 -8.02 17.52 22.00
C ARG A 185 -7.56 18.57 23.01
#